data_AF-A0A7S3PXL5-F1
#
_entry.id   AF-A0A7S3PXL5-F1
#
_cell.length_a   1.000
_cell.length_b   1.000
_cell.length_c   1.000
_cell.angle_alpha   90.00
_cell.angle_beta   90.00
_cell.angle_gamma   90.00
#
_symmetry.space_group_name_H-M   'P 1'
#
loop_
_entity.id
_entity.type
_entity.pdbx_description
1 polymer ?
#
loop_
_entity_poly.entity_id
_entity_poly.type
_entity_poly.pdbx_seq_one_letter_code
_entity_poly.pdbx_strand_id
1 'polypeptide(L)'
;LTGEQLQNMLTFLPTRNELSKLQDYKGGSDSLGRAESFFLSVSKIPRFEAKLKIFVFVHHFQESVESLGEKLLKLKTACQDIIGNGTLTTILRRLVAVGNIVNEGAGKPKALGITVDSLLKTACMAGNDGKTKVIDVVISNLLRNGKKEESIDFWTKMKSVNAASRIEIQECQASLRDIQAGIKKVSINIHEEEQISVNETSQSLDLFIARCRDFVITAKELFSDIEITAKETEKSYQKLCNYFAEDPFSCKASSIFEVVISFTSLVKRSKATWERKSKAAKRKDRLKTSKQISHTSVKTKVPAKEIMPSRREISQDKVLISIRS
;
A
#
# COMPACT_ATOMS: atom_id res chain seq x y z
N LEU A 1 -11.58 -34.00 1.84
CA LEU A 1 -10.32 -33.95 1.07
C LEU A 1 -9.76 -32.56 1.22
N THR A 2 -8.49 -32.43 1.57
CA THR A 2 -7.79 -31.13 1.55
C THR A 2 -7.53 -30.71 0.10
N GLY A 3 -7.29 -29.41 -0.15
CA GLY A 3 -6.90 -28.92 -1.47
C GLY A 3 -5.69 -29.65 -2.04
N GLU A 4 -4.69 -29.94 -1.19
CA GLU A 4 -3.49 -30.71 -1.54
C GLU A 4 -3.84 -32.15 -1.97
N GLN A 5 -4.72 -32.82 -1.23
CA GLN A 5 -5.18 -34.17 -1.60
C GLN A 5 -5.90 -34.16 -2.95
N LEU A 6 -6.75 -33.17 -3.23
CA LEU A 6 -7.44 -33.04 -4.52
C LEU A 6 -6.45 -32.79 -5.67
N GLN A 7 -5.44 -31.95 -5.45
CA GLN A 7 -4.41 -31.67 -6.44
C GLN A 7 -3.52 -32.89 -6.71
N ASN A 8 -3.16 -33.64 -5.67
CA ASN A 8 -2.40 -34.89 -5.80
C ASN A 8 -3.23 -35.96 -6.52
N MET A 9 -4.54 -36.03 -6.29
CA MET A 9 -5.39 -36.95 -7.05
C MET A 9 -5.39 -36.65 -8.55
N LEU A 10 -5.27 -35.38 -8.96
CA LEU A 10 -5.14 -35.02 -10.39
C LEU A 10 -3.84 -35.53 -11.01
N THR A 11 -2.74 -35.59 -10.26
CA THR A 11 -1.44 -36.07 -10.77
C THR A 11 -1.39 -37.59 -10.85
N PHE A 12 -2.25 -38.29 -10.12
CA PHE A 12 -2.34 -39.75 -10.11
C PHE A 12 -3.46 -40.32 -10.99
N LEU A 13 -4.10 -39.50 -11.82
CA LEU A 13 -5.12 -40.01 -12.74
C LEU A 13 -4.50 -40.93 -13.79
N PRO A 14 -5.13 -42.08 -14.09
CA PRO A 14 -4.60 -43.00 -15.07
C PRO A 14 -4.64 -42.42 -16.48
N THR A 15 -3.61 -42.72 -17.26
CA THR A 15 -3.59 -42.42 -18.69
C THR A 15 -4.56 -43.32 -19.46
N ARG A 16 -4.94 -42.90 -20.67
CA ARG A 16 -5.79 -43.72 -21.56
C ARG A 16 -5.19 -45.11 -21.85
N ASN A 17 -3.86 -45.19 -21.96
CA ASN A 17 -3.16 -46.44 -22.21
C ASN A 17 -3.24 -47.38 -21.01
N GLU A 18 -3.09 -46.87 -19.78
CA GLU A 18 -3.21 -47.66 -18.55
C GLU A 18 -4.63 -48.16 -18.35
N LEU A 19 -5.64 -47.33 -18.63
CA LEU A 19 -7.04 -47.76 -18.60
C LEU A 19 -7.35 -48.85 -19.63
N SER A 20 -6.82 -48.74 -20.86
CA SER A 20 -7.01 -49.78 -21.89
C SER A 20 -6.43 -51.12 -21.44
N LYS A 21 -5.20 -51.12 -20.90
CA LYS A 21 -4.56 -52.34 -20.40
C LYS A 21 -5.32 -52.97 -19.24
N LEU A 22 -5.95 -52.15 -18.39
CA LEU A 22 -6.80 -52.61 -17.30
C LEU A 22 -8.13 -53.18 -17.78
N GLN A 23 -8.70 -52.65 -18.87
CA GLN A 23 -9.92 -53.19 -19.48
C GLN A 23 -9.68 -54.54 -20.17
N ASP A 24 -8.49 -54.73 -20.76
CA ASP A 24 -8.10 -55.98 -21.43
C ASP A 24 -7.66 -57.08 -20.43
N TYR A 25 -7.57 -56.75 -19.13
CA TYR A 25 -7.18 -57.69 -18.10
C TYR A 25 -8.29 -58.73 -17.85
N LYS A 26 -7.97 -60.00 -18.08
CA LYS A 26 -8.91 -61.13 -17.94
C LYS A 26 -8.92 -61.80 -16.55
N GLY A 27 -8.10 -61.32 -15.61
CA GLY A 27 -8.08 -61.82 -14.23
C GLY A 27 -9.20 -61.20 -13.37
N GLY A 28 -9.49 -61.82 -12.22
CA GLY A 28 -10.51 -61.31 -11.30
C GLY A 28 -10.09 -59.99 -10.64
N SER A 29 -11.06 -59.11 -10.33
CA SER A 29 -10.83 -57.82 -9.66
C SER A 29 -10.06 -57.93 -8.35
N ASP A 30 -10.16 -59.06 -7.67
CA ASP A 30 -9.54 -59.33 -6.36
C ASP A 30 -8.03 -59.62 -6.46
N SER A 31 -7.51 -59.79 -7.69
CA SER A 31 -6.09 -60.00 -7.97
C SER A 31 -5.33 -58.70 -8.30
N LEU A 32 -6.03 -57.56 -8.33
CA LEU A 32 -5.44 -56.28 -8.69
C LEU A 32 -4.75 -55.62 -7.50
N GLY A 33 -3.64 -54.94 -7.76
CA GLY A 33 -2.99 -54.09 -6.77
C GLY A 33 -3.85 -52.87 -6.40
N ARG A 34 -3.41 -52.13 -5.39
CA ARG A 34 -4.15 -50.95 -4.90
C ARG A 34 -4.25 -49.84 -5.95
N ALA A 35 -3.23 -49.67 -6.79
CA ALA A 35 -3.20 -48.66 -7.83
C ALA A 35 -4.17 -49.01 -8.98
N GLU A 36 -4.16 -50.27 -9.42
CA GLU A 36 -5.05 -50.79 -10.45
C GLU A 36 -6.52 -50.77 -9.99
N SER A 37 -6.77 -51.12 -8.73
CA SER A 37 -8.10 -51.02 -8.12
C SER A 37 -8.60 -49.57 -8.09
N PHE A 38 -7.73 -48.62 -7.76
CA PHE A 38 -8.05 -47.19 -7.82
C PHE A 38 -8.39 -46.75 -9.25
N PHE A 39 -7.60 -47.14 -10.25
CA PHE A 39 -7.85 -46.79 -11.66
C PHE A 39 -9.19 -47.34 -12.16
N LEU A 40 -9.54 -48.58 -11.83
CA LEU A 40 -10.85 -49.16 -12.17
C LEU A 40 -12.00 -48.45 -11.46
N SER A 41 -11.83 -48.05 -10.20
CA SER A 41 -12.87 -47.28 -9.49
C SER A 41 -13.08 -45.91 -10.12
N VAL A 42 -12.00 -45.22 -10.50
CA VAL A 42 -12.06 -43.90 -11.16
C VAL A 42 -12.68 -44.00 -12.55
N SER A 43 -12.37 -45.05 -13.33
CA SER A 43 -12.90 -45.21 -14.69
C SER A 43 -14.42 -45.41 -14.74
N LYS A 44 -15.01 -45.88 -13.63
CA LYS A 44 -16.47 -46.03 -13.49
C LYS A 44 -17.19 -44.69 -13.26
N ILE A 45 -16.46 -43.62 -12.94
CA ILE A 45 -17.05 -42.31 -12.70
C ILE A 45 -16.93 -41.47 -13.99
N PRO A 46 -18.05 -41.13 -14.64
CA PRO A 46 -18.02 -40.30 -15.82
C PRO A 46 -17.34 -38.96 -15.54
N ARG A 47 -16.47 -38.53 -16.46
CA ARG A 47 -15.81 -37.21 -16.42
C ARG A 47 -15.11 -36.91 -15.08
N PHE A 48 -14.57 -37.94 -14.40
CA PHE A 48 -13.94 -37.80 -13.08
C PHE A 48 -12.89 -36.70 -13.02
N GLU A 49 -12.00 -36.62 -14.01
CA GLU A 49 -10.98 -35.57 -14.09
C GLU A 49 -11.59 -34.15 -14.09
N ALA A 50 -12.68 -33.96 -14.84
CA ALA A 50 -13.36 -32.68 -14.94
C ALA A 50 -14.01 -32.32 -13.59
N LYS A 51 -14.73 -33.26 -12.96
CA LYS A 51 -15.30 -33.08 -11.62
C LYS A 51 -14.23 -32.75 -10.58
N LEU A 52 -13.09 -33.42 -10.63
CA LEU A 52 -11.97 -33.18 -9.71
C LEU A 52 -11.36 -31.79 -9.91
N LYS A 53 -11.18 -31.33 -11.16
CA LYS A 53 -10.77 -29.95 -11.47
C LYS A 53 -11.76 -28.92 -10.92
N ILE A 54 -13.07 -29.18 -11.00
CA ILE A 54 -14.10 -28.34 -10.40
C ILE A 54 -13.96 -28.32 -8.88
N PHE A 55 -13.79 -29.47 -8.22
CA PHE A 55 -13.59 -29.52 -6.77
C PHE A 55 -12.37 -28.74 -6.29
N VAL A 56 -11.23 -28.85 -7.00
CA VAL A 56 -10.04 -28.05 -6.71
C VAL A 56 -10.37 -26.56 -6.78
N PHE A 57 -11.02 -26.11 -7.86
CA PHE A 57 -11.37 -24.70 -8.02
C PHE A 57 -12.32 -24.21 -6.93
N VAL A 58 -13.41 -24.93 -6.69
CA VAL A 58 -14.42 -24.59 -5.66
C VAL A 58 -13.77 -24.51 -4.28
N HIS A 59 -12.83 -25.41 -3.97
CA HIS A 59 -12.12 -25.42 -2.69
C HIS A 59 -11.28 -24.16 -2.47
N HIS A 60 -10.56 -23.68 -3.49
CA HIS A 60 -9.66 -22.53 -3.38
C HIS A 60 -10.34 -21.18 -3.71
N PHE A 61 -11.59 -21.20 -4.17
CA PHE A 61 -12.28 -20.00 -4.66
C PHE A 61 -12.34 -18.89 -3.61
N GLN A 62 -12.79 -19.22 -2.39
CA GLN A 62 -12.98 -18.24 -1.32
C GLN A 62 -11.66 -17.55 -0.96
N GLU A 63 -10.61 -18.32 -0.70
CA GLU A 63 -9.28 -17.81 -0.39
C GLU A 63 -8.73 -16.93 -1.53
N SER A 64 -8.96 -17.34 -2.79
CA SER A 64 -8.52 -16.57 -3.96
C SER A 64 -9.20 -15.21 -4.04
N VAL A 65 -10.51 -15.14 -3.78
CA VAL A 65 -11.27 -13.89 -3.77
C VAL A 65 -10.85 -12.99 -2.61
N GLU A 66 -10.70 -13.53 -1.41
CA GLU A 66 -10.27 -12.80 -0.21
C GLU A 66 -8.87 -12.23 -0.38
N SER A 67 -7.91 -13.06 -0.82
CA SER A 67 -6.53 -12.66 -1.08
C SER A 67 -6.44 -11.56 -2.14
N LEU A 68 -7.23 -11.66 -3.22
CA LEU A 68 -7.32 -10.61 -4.23
C LEU A 68 -7.94 -9.32 -3.67
N GLY A 69 -9.00 -9.43 -2.87
CA GLY A 69 -9.68 -8.31 -2.22
C GLY A 69 -8.75 -7.50 -1.32
N GLU A 70 -7.98 -8.18 -0.49
CA GLU A 70 -6.98 -7.52 0.35
C GLU A 70 -5.93 -6.77 -0.47
N LYS A 71 -5.42 -7.39 -1.54
CA LYS A 71 -4.40 -6.78 -2.41
C LYS A 71 -4.94 -5.51 -3.07
N LEU A 72 -6.14 -5.58 -3.63
CA LEU A 72 -6.80 -4.44 -4.28
C LEU A 72 -7.07 -3.31 -3.28
N LEU A 73 -7.56 -3.63 -2.09
CA LEU A 73 -7.80 -2.62 -1.05
C LEU A 73 -6.51 -1.92 -0.63
N LYS A 74 -5.43 -2.68 -0.36
CA LYS A 74 -4.11 -2.12 -0.01
C LYS A 74 -3.60 -1.17 -1.10
N LEU A 75 -3.70 -1.57 -2.38
CA LEU A 75 -3.35 -0.73 -3.52
C LEU A 75 -4.18 0.55 -3.59
N LYS A 76 -5.51 0.42 -3.53
CA LYS A 76 -6.45 1.54 -3.61
C LYS A 76 -6.19 2.56 -2.50
N THR A 77 -6.06 2.10 -1.26
CA THR A 77 -5.77 2.97 -0.11
C THR A 77 -4.42 3.64 -0.24
N ALA A 78 -3.37 2.95 -0.70
CA ALA A 78 -2.06 3.56 -0.93
C ALA A 78 -2.09 4.67 -1.99
N CYS A 79 -2.83 4.47 -3.08
CA CYS A 79 -3.03 5.52 -4.08
C CYS A 79 -3.74 6.74 -3.48
N GLN A 80 -4.81 6.51 -2.70
CA GLN A 80 -5.60 7.57 -2.07
C GLN A 80 -4.81 8.33 -1.01
N ASP A 81 -4.03 7.64 -0.18
CA ASP A 81 -3.16 8.22 0.84
C ASP A 81 -2.14 9.18 0.23
N ILE A 82 -1.56 8.83 -0.92
CA ILE A 82 -0.58 9.66 -1.62
C ILE A 82 -1.27 10.88 -2.26
N ILE A 83 -2.31 10.66 -3.06
CA ILE A 83 -2.99 11.71 -3.83
C ILE A 83 -3.69 12.71 -2.89
N GLY A 84 -4.30 12.20 -1.81
CA GLY A 84 -5.00 13.01 -0.80
C GLY A 84 -4.07 13.80 0.11
N ASN A 85 -2.75 13.64 -0.02
CA ASN A 85 -1.79 14.29 0.85
C ASN A 85 -1.43 15.71 0.37
N GLY A 86 -2.10 16.72 0.95
CA GLY A 86 -1.87 18.13 0.61
C GLY A 86 -0.45 18.62 0.91
N THR A 87 0.18 18.13 1.99
CA THR A 87 1.56 18.48 2.35
C THR A 87 2.55 17.92 1.32
N LEU A 88 2.43 16.64 0.96
CA LEU A 88 3.24 16.04 -0.11
C LEU A 88 3.05 16.80 -1.43
N THR A 89 1.81 17.08 -1.80
CA THR A 89 1.47 17.85 -3.02
C THR A 89 2.15 19.21 -3.02
N THR A 90 2.17 19.91 -1.89
CA THR A 90 2.84 21.20 -1.76
C THR A 90 4.35 21.07 -1.98
N ILE A 91 4.99 20.05 -1.39
CA ILE A 91 6.42 19.81 -1.57
C ILE A 91 6.72 19.47 -3.05
N LEU A 92 5.94 18.59 -3.67
CA LEU A 92 6.11 18.22 -5.08
C LEU A 92 5.96 19.42 -6.01
N ARG A 93 4.97 20.30 -5.79
CA ARG A 93 4.83 21.55 -6.57
C ARG A 93 6.04 22.46 -6.44
N ARG A 94 6.65 22.56 -5.26
CA ARG A 94 7.90 23.32 -5.07
C ARG A 94 9.05 22.68 -5.84
N LEU A 95 9.15 21.35 -5.86
CA LEU A 95 10.17 20.64 -6.65
C LEU A 95 9.97 20.83 -8.16
N VAL A 96 8.73 20.78 -8.66
CA VAL A 96 8.41 21.09 -10.07
C VAL A 96 8.82 22.52 -10.41
N ALA A 97 8.53 23.49 -9.54
CA ALA A 97 8.94 24.89 -9.76
C ALA A 97 10.46 25.04 -9.82
N VAL A 98 11.20 24.40 -8.91
CA VAL A 98 12.67 24.40 -8.93
C VAL A 98 13.20 23.72 -10.21
N GLY A 99 12.66 22.55 -10.57
CA GLY A 99 13.03 21.84 -11.79
C GLY A 99 12.80 22.68 -13.04
N ASN A 100 11.69 23.43 -13.11
CA ASN A 100 11.40 24.34 -14.22
C ASN A 100 12.41 25.49 -14.32
N ILE A 101 12.81 26.09 -13.21
CA ILE A 101 13.85 27.15 -13.21
C ILE A 101 15.18 26.59 -13.73
N VAL A 102 15.56 25.38 -13.31
CA VAL A 102 16.79 24.72 -13.78
C VAL A 102 16.70 24.38 -15.29
N ASN A 103 15.53 23.91 -15.74
CA ASN A 103 15.29 23.54 -17.13
C ASN A 103 15.23 24.74 -18.08
N GLU A 104 14.68 25.87 -17.64
CA GLU A 104 14.63 27.12 -18.40
C GLU A 104 16.03 27.59 -18.77
N GLY A 105 16.98 27.54 -17.83
CA GLY A 105 18.39 27.83 -18.09
C GLY A 105 19.08 26.87 -19.07
N ALA A 106 18.48 25.71 -19.33
CA ALA A 106 18.97 24.70 -20.27
C ALA A 106 18.15 24.64 -21.58
N GLY A 107 17.24 25.59 -21.82
CA GLY A 107 16.40 25.64 -23.03
C GLY A 107 15.36 24.52 -23.11
N LYS A 108 15.07 23.83 -22.00
CA LYS A 108 14.07 22.76 -21.96
C LYS A 108 12.65 23.32 -21.73
N PRO A 109 11.60 22.69 -22.28
CA PRO A 109 10.23 23.14 -22.09
C PRO A 109 9.79 23.03 -20.62
N LYS A 110 8.81 23.86 -20.25
CA LYS A 110 8.22 23.85 -18.91
C LYS A 110 7.46 22.55 -18.67
N ALA A 111 7.81 21.85 -17.58
CA ALA A 111 7.12 20.65 -17.13
C ALA A 111 5.90 21.01 -16.25
N LEU A 112 4.80 20.27 -16.46
CA LEU A 112 3.58 20.38 -15.65
C LEU A 112 3.57 19.43 -14.44
N GLY A 113 4.44 18.42 -14.44
CA GLY A 113 4.56 17.41 -13.39
C GLY A 113 6.00 16.92 -13.23
N ILE A 114 6.18 15.89 -12.39
CA ILE A 114 7.49 15.30 -12.12
C ILE A 114 7.37 13.78 -12.06
N THR A 115 8.08 13.09 -12.96
CA THR A 115 8.18 11.63 -12.98
C THR A 115 8.86 11.13 -11.71
N VAL A 116 8.55 9.89 -11.31
CA VAL A 116 9.17 9.25 -10.13
C VAL A 116 10.69 9.16 -10.29
N ASP A 117 11.13 8.94 -11.53
CA ASP A 117 12.53 8.94 -11.95
C ASP A 117 13.23 10.29 -11.73
N SER A 118 12.52 11.38 -12.02
CA SER A 118 13.03 12.75 -11.87
C SER A 118 12.90 13.27 -10.46
N LEU A 119 11.98 12.72 -9.66
CA LEU A 119 11.66 13.20 -8.31
C LEU A 119 12.88 13.15 -7.40
N LEU A 120 13.52 11.98 -7.28
CA LEU A 120 14.69 11.82 -6.41
C LEU A 120 15.89 12.60 -6.94
N LYS A 121 16.09 12.63 -8.27
CA LYS A 121 17.17 13.39 -8.93
C LYS A 121 17.04 14.89 -8.62
N THR A 122 15.86 15.45 -8.79
CA THR A 122 15.57 16.87 -8.52
C THR A 122 15.71 17.18 -7.03
N ALA A 123 15.16 16.34 -6.16
CA ALA A 123 15.23 16.53 -4.71
C ALA A 123 16.67 16.48 -4.18
N CYS A 124 17.54 15.66 -4.78
CA CYS A 124 18.93 15.47 -4.38
C CYS A 124 19.94 16.40 -5.06
N MET A 125 19.52 17.21 -6.03
CA MET A 125 20.39 18.17 -6.70
C MET A 125 21.03 19.11 -5.68
N ALA A 126 22.36 19.19 -5.69
CA ALA A 126 23.11 20.07 -4.80
C ALA A 126 23.20 21.49 -5.39
N GLY A 127 23.14 22.49 -4.52
CA GLY A 127 23.46 23.87 -4.92
C GLY A 127 24.96 24.11 -5.10
N ASN A 128 25.35 25.36 -5.37
CA ASN A 128 26.74 25.76 -5.59
C ASN A 128 27.68 25.44 -4.40
N ASP A 129 27.13 25.26 -3.19
CA ASP A 129 27.91 24.89 -2.00
C ASP A 129 28.27 23.39 -1.92
N GLY A 130 27.76 22.57 -2.86
CA GLY A 130 27.96 21.13 -2.93
C GLY A 130 27.37 20.34 -1.75
N LYS A 131 26.67 21.01 -0.83
CA LYS A 131 26.25 20.45 0.47
C LYS A 131 24.75 20.52 0.67
N THR A 132 24.14 21.63 0.26
CA THR A 132 22.71 21.87 0.45
C THR A 132 21.95 21.34 -0.75
N LYS A 133 21.03 20.40 -0.51
CA LYS A 133 20.18 19.83 -1.57
C LYS A 133 18.93 20.70 -1.76
N VAL A 134 18.32 20.63 -2.95
CA VAL A 134 17.04 21.30 -3.23
C VAL A 134 15.99 20.97 -2.17
N ILE A 135 15.89 19.70 -1.76
CA ILE A 135 14.93 19.30 -0.72
C ILE A 135 15.19 20.01 0.61
N ASP A 136 16.44 20.26 0.98
CA ASP A 136 16.78 20.97 2.22
C ASP A 136 16.30 22.41 2.19
N VAL A 137 16.43 23.06 1.03
CA VAL A 137 15.92 24.41 0.82
C VAL A 137 14.38 24.42 0.89
N VAL A 138 13.71 23.50 0.19
CA VAL A 138 12.24 23.40 0.20
C VAL A 138 11.71 23.18 1.62
N ILE A 139 12.25 22.19 2.34
CA ILE A 139 11.82 21.87 3.71
C ILE A 139 12.13 23.01 4.68
N SER A 140 13.31 23.62 4.58
CA SER A 140 13.66 24.75 5.45
C SER A 140 12.76 25.97 5.24
N ASN A 141 12.36 26.27 4.00
CA ASN A 141 11.45 27.36 3.68
C ASN A 141 10.02 27.07 4.20
N LEU A 142 9.54 25.84 4.05
CA LEU A 142 8.25 25.43 4.60
C LEU A 142 8.23 25.51 6.14
N LEU A 143 9.31 25.09 6.81
CA LEU A 143 9.41 25.15 8.27
C LEU A 143 9.60 26.57 8.83
N ARG A 144 10.17 27.49 8.05
CA ARG A 144 10.33 28.90 8.43
C ARG A 144 9.04 29.70 8.24
N ASN A 145 8.35 29.47 7.13
CA ASN A 145 7.23 30.29 6.69
C ASN A 145 5.87 29.63 6.95
N GLY A 146 5.85 28.37 7.36
CA GLY A 146 4.63 27.63 7.65
C GLY A 146 3.88 28.21 8.85
N LYS A 147 2.55 28.18 8.79
CA LYS A 147 1.70 28.35 9.98
C LYS A 147 2.07 27.23 10.95
N LYS A 148 2.20 27.54 12.26
CA LYS A 148 2.63 26.59 13.30
C LYS A 148 1.83 25.28 13.35
N GLU A 149 0.61 25.25 12.79
CA GLU A 149 -0.31 24.11 12.81
C GLU A 149 -0.17 23.14 11.62
N GLU A 150 0.44 23.52 10.49
CA GLU A 150 0.62 22.60 9.37
C GLU A 150 1.90 21.78 9.55
N SER A 151 1.75 20.57 10.10
CA SER A 151 2.87 19.64 10.21
C SER A 151 3.33 19.16 8.82
N ILE A 152 4.65 19.22 8.60
CA ILE A 152 5.29 18.65 7.41
C ILE A 152 5.38 17.11 7.45
N ASP A 153 4.88 16.48 8.52
CA ASP A 153 4.94 15.03 8.76
C ASP A 153 3.90 14.26 7.93
N PHE A 154 3.89 14.49 6.62
CA PHE A 154 2.92 13.94 5.69
C PHE A 154 2.85 12.41 5.72
N TRP A 155 3.97 11.76 6.06
CA TRP A 155 4.06 10.30 6.19
C TRP A 155 3.16 9.71 7.27
N THR A 156 2.71 10.50 8.24
CA THR A 156 1.75 10.04 9.26
C THR A 156 0.41 9.63 8.66
N LYS A 157 0.07 10.19 7.50
CA LYS A 157 -1.17 9.94 6.73
C LYS A 157 -0.94 9.02 5.52
N MET A 158 0.20 8.33 5.42
CA MET A 158 0.52 7.44 4.29
C MET A 158 0.99 6.06 4.79
N LYS A 159 0.25 5.48 5.74
CA LYS A 159 0.66 4.23 6.40
C LYS A 159 0.52 3.02 5.49
N SER A 160 -0.41 3.08 4.53
CA SER A 160 -0.72 1.98 3.61
C SER A 160 0.35 1.74 2.52
N VAL A 161 1.18 2.74 2.21
CA VAL A 161 2.14 2.70 1.10
C VAL A 161 3.14 1.55 1.22
N ASN A 162 3.66 1.27 2.42
CA ASN A 162 4.61 0.15 2.61
C ASN A 162 3.95 -1.20 2.35
N ALA A 163 2.70 -1.39 2.77
CA ALA A 163 1.96 -2.64 2.58
C ALA A 163 1.62 -2.89 1.11
N ALA A 164 1.49 -1.83 0.31
CA ALA A 164 1.22 -1.90 -1.13
C ALA A 164 2.49 -2.00 -2.00
N SER A 165 3.68 -1.78 -1.44
CA SER A 165 4.95 -1.65 -2.19
C SER A 165 5.32 -2.83 -3.08
N ARG A 166 4.78 -4.02 -2.83
CA ARG A 166 5.08 -5.25 -3.58
C ARG A 166 3.90 -5.77 -4.41
N ILE A 167 2.80 -5.02 -4.44
CA ILE A 167 1.57 -5.46 -5.13
C ILE A 167 1.54 -4.82 -6.51
N GLU A 168 1.36 -5.63 -7.54
CA GLU A 168 1.23 -5.15 -8.91
C GLU A 168 -0.21 -5.22 -9.40
N ILE A 169 -0.63 -4.17 -10.12
CA ILE A 169 -1.99 -4.10 -10.64
C ILE A 169 -2.26 -5.17 -11.70
N GLN A 170 -1.25 -5.51 -12.51
CA GLN A 170 -1.35 -6.51 -13.57
C GLN A 170 -1.54 -7.92 -13.00
N GLU A 171 -0.91 -8.24 -11.87
CA GLU A 171 -1.08 -9.53 -11.17
C GLU A 171 -2.50 -9.65 -10.58
N CYS A 172 -3.04 -8.57 -10.02
CA CYS A 172 -4.42 -8.52 -9.56
C CYS A 172 -5.41 -8.73 -10.72
N GLN A 173 -5.16 -8.10 -11.88
CA GLN A 173 -5.98 -8.29 -13.08
C GLN A 173 -5.90 -9.72 -13.63
N ALA A 174 -4.72 -10.36 -13.58
CA ALA A 174 -4.58 -11.76 -13.96
C ALA A 174 -5.40 -12.68 -13.03
N SER A 175 -5.26 -12.49 -11.72
CA SER A 175 -6.03 -13.24 -10.71
C SER A 175 -7.54 -13.09 -10.92
N LEU A 176 -8.02 -11.88 -11.21
CA LEU A 176 -9.43 -11.63 -11.50
C LEU A 176 -9.92 -12.41 -12.72
N ARG A 177 -9.13 -12.44 -13.81
CA ARG A 177 -9.44 -13.23 -15.01
C ARG A 177 -9.47 -14.73 -14.73
N ASP A 178 -8.54 -15.23 -13.93
CA ASP A 178 -8.47 -16.65 -13.58
C ASP A 178 -9.69 -17.08 -12.76
N ILE A 179 -10.11 -16.27 -11.79
CA ILE A 179 -11.34 -16.51 -11.02
C ILE A 179 -12.56 -16.51 -11.94
N GLN A 180 -12.69 -15.52 -12.83
CA GLN A 180 -13.80 -15.44 -13.79
C GLN A 180 -13.85 -16.66 -14.71
N ALA A 181 -12.68 -17.08 -15.22
CA ALA A 181 -12.55 -18.25 -16.07
C ALA A 181 -12.92 -19.53 -15.33
N GLY A 182 -12.54 -19.65 -14.05
CA GLY A 182 -12.93 -20.76 -13.18
C GLY A 182 -14.44 -20.86 -13.00
N ILE A 183 -15.13 -19.75 -12.68
CA ILE A 183 -16.60 -19.72 -12.56
C ILE A 183 -17.27 -20.16 -13.87
N LYS A 184 -16.77 -19.67 -15.01
CA LYS A 184 -17.25 -20.07 -16.34
C LYS A 184 -17.06 -21.57 -16.59
N LYS A 185 -15.90 -22.13 -16.21
CA LYS A 185 -15.61 -23.58 -16.34
C LYS A 185 -16.57 -24.44 -15.51
N VAL A 186 -16.93 -24.01 -14.29
CA VAL A 186 -17.95 -24.69 -13.48
C VAL A 186 -19.30 -24.66 -14.20
N SER A 187 -19.70 -23.51 -14.73
CA SER A 187 -20.96 -23.36 -15.46
C SER A 187 -21.04 -24.26 -16.70
N ILE A 188 -19.94 -24.35 -17.47
CA ILE A 188 -19.85 -25.26 -18.62
C ILE A 188 -19.95 -26.72 -18.17
N ASN A 189 -19.24 -27.10 -17.11
CA ASN A 189 -19.29 -28.47 -16.59
C ASN A 189 -20.70 -28.86 -16.14
N ILE A 190 -21.45 -27.96 -15.50
CA ILE A 190 -22.86 -28.22 -15.15
C ILE A 190 -23.65 -28.65 -16.39
N HIS A 191 -23.57 -27.89 -17.49
CA HIS A 191 -24.31 -28.20 -18.71
C HIS A 191 -23.89 -29.53 -19.32
N GLU A 192 -22.60 -29.82 -19.35
CA GLU A 192 -22.10 -31.07 -19.92
C GLU A 192 -22.49 -32.30 -19.08
N GLU A 193 -22.56 -32.15 -17.75
CA GLU A 193 -22.99 -33.20 -16.82
C GLU A 193 -24.51 -33.44 -16.89
N GLU A 194 -25.30 -32.39 -17.14
CA GLU A 194 -26.74 -32.50 -17.38
C GLU A 194 -27.06 -33.33 -18.62
N GLN A 195 -26.25 -33.22 -19.69
CA GLN A 195 -26.43 -34.06 -20.90
C GLN A 195 -26.21 -35.55 -20.61
N ILE A 196 -25.41 -35.89 -19.59
CA ILE A 196 -25.17 -37.28 -19.18
C ILE A 196 -26.30 -37.79 -18.29
N SER A 197 -26.84 -36.95 -17.39
CA SER A 197 -27.93 -37.32 -16.49
C SER A 197 -29.19 -37.80 -17.22
N VAL A 198 -29.43 -37.28 -18.44
CA VAL A 198 -30.53 -37.71 -19.33
C VAL A 198 -30.41 -39.18 -19.75
N ASN A 199 -29.18 -39.72 -19.82
CA ASN A 199 -28.91 -41.08 -20.31
C ASN A 199 -28.69 -42.09 -19.16
N GLU A 200 -28.11 -41.66 -18.04
CA GLU A 200 -27.85 -42.50 -16.86
C GLU A 200 -27.99 -41.66 -15.58
N THR A 201 -29.15 -41.74 -14.92
CA THR A 201 -29.40 -40.94 -13.71
C THR A 201 -28.82 -41.64 -12.46
N SER A 202 -27.87 -40.97 -11.79
CA SER A 202 -27.36 -41.39 -10.48
C SER A 202 -27.56 -40.27 -9.45
N GLN A 203 -27.96 -40.63 -8.22
CA GLN A 203 -28.15 -39.66 -7.13
C GLN A 203 -26.89 -38.80 -6.86
N SER A 204 -25.70 -39.37 -7.06
CA SER A 204 -24.43 -38.66 -6.93
C SER A 204 -24.21 -37.58 -7.98
N LEU A 205 -24.69 -37.80 -9.21
CA LEU A 205 -24.58 -36.83 -10.30
C LEU A 205 -25.50 -35.63 -10.04
N ASP A 206 -26.74 -35.89 -9.63
CA ASP A 206 -27.70 -34.83 -9.30
C ASP A 206 -27.21 -33.97 -8.13
N LEU A 207 -26.65 -34.60 -7.10
CA LEU A 207 -26.05 -33.88 -5.98
C LEU A 207 -24.87 -33.01 -6.43
N PHE A 208 -23.99 -33.51 -7.29
CA PHE A 208 -22.88 -32.74 -7.85
C PHE A 208 -23.39 -31.50 -8.61
N ILE A 209 -24.37 -31.68 -9.49
CA ILE A 209 -24.96 -30.59 -10.27
C ILE A 209 -25.60 -29.54 -9.35
N ALA A 210 -26.42 -29.98 -8.39
CA ALA A 210 -27.07 -29.09 -7.43
C ALA A 210 -26.05 -28.24 -6.66
N ARG A 211 -24.99 -28.86 -6.11
CA ARG A 211 -23.94 -28.13 -5.37
C ARG A 211 -23.14 -27.18 -6.25
N CYS A 212 -22.88 -27.54 -7.51
CA CYS A 212 -22.21 -26.64 -8.44
C CYS A 212 -23.08 -25.43 -8.81
N ARG A 213 -24.41 -25.61 -8.94
CA ARG A 213 -25.35 -24.51 -9.18
C ARG A 213 -25.38 -23.54 -8.00
N ASP A 214 -25.50 -24.04 -6.78
CA ASP A 214 -25.47 -23.22 -5.56
C ASP A 214 -24.15 -22.43 -5.50
N PHE A 215 -23.02 -23.09 -5.74
CA PHE A 215 -21.71 -22.45 -5.80
C PHE A 215 -21.66 -21.33 -6.85
N VAL A 216 -22.15 -21.56 -8.07
CA VAL A 216 -22.09 -20.56 -9.15
C VAL A 216 -22.89 -19.30 -8.79
N ILE A 217 -24.01 -19.43 -8.09
CA ILE A 217 -24.81 -18.28 -7.63
C ILE A 217 -23.97 -17.42 -6.68
N THR A 218 -23.49 -18.01 -5.57
CA THR A 218 -22.68 -17.29 -4.58
C THR A 218 -21.37 -16.77 -5.18
N ALA A 219 -20.71 -17.54 -6.03
CA ALA A 219 -19.45 -17.16 -6.65
C ALA A 219 -19.61 -15.97 -7.60
N LYS A 220 -20.73 -15.86 -8.32
CA LYS A 220 -21.01 -14.71 -9.18
C LYS A 220 -21.26 -13.43 -8.39
N GLU A 221 -21.94 -13.50 -7.26
CA GLU A 221 -22.16 -12.35 -6.37
C GLU A 221 -20.82 -11.84 -5.82
N LEU A 222 -20.03 -12.73 -5.20
CA LEU A 222 -18.70 -12.39 -4.69
C LEU A 222 -17.77 -11.88 -5.79
N PHE A 223 -17.84 -12.48 -7.00
CA PHE A 223 -17.07 -12.03 -8.15
C PHE A 223 -17.47 -10.62 -8.61
N SER A 224 -18.76 -10.27 -8.57
CA SER A 224 -19.24 -8.94 -8.93
C SER A 224 -18.65 -7.87 -8.01
N ASP A 225 -18.64 -8.13 -6.69
CA ASP A 225 -18.11 -7.19 -5.70
C ASP A 225 -16.61 -6.94 -5.86
N ILE A 226 -15.85 -8.02 -6.08
CA ILE A 226 -14.40 -7.90 -6.32
C ILE A 226 -14.10 -7.25 -7.67
N GLU A 227 -14.92 -7.46 -8.70
CA GLU A 227 -14.78 -6.81 -10.00
C GLU A 227 -14.98 -5.29 -9.90
N ILE A 228 -15.98 -4.83 -9.12
CA ILE A 228 -16.19 -3.41 -8.82
C ILE A 228 -14.94 -2.85 -8.11
N THR A 229 -14.47 -3.54 -7.07
CA THR A 229 -13.27 -3.14 -6.31
C THR A 229 -12.04 -3.04 -7.21
N ALA A 230 -11.86 -3.99 -8.13
CA ALA A 230 -10.76 -4.00 -9.10
C ALA A 230 -10.82 -2.78 -10.03
N LYS A 231 -12.00 -2.48 -10.60
CA LYS A 231 -12.22 -1.31 -11.47
C LYS A 231 -11.94 0.01 -10.74
N GLU A 232 -12.35 0.14 -9.50
CA GLU A 232 -12.07 1.34 -8.68
C GLU A 232 -10.59 1.48 -8.33
N THR A 233 -9.92 0.36 -8.06
CA THR A 233 -8.49 0.32 -7.78
C THR A 233 -7.69 0.73 -9.02
N GLU A 234 -8.05 0.24 -10.20
CA GLU A 234 -7.45 0.62 -11.48
C GLU A 234 -7.60 2.12 -11.75
N LYS A 235 -8.80 2.68 -11.56
CA LYS A 235 -9.02 4.14 -11.66
C LYS A 235 -8.15 4.92 -10.68
N SER A 236 -7.96 4.42 -9.46
CA SER A 236 -7.11 5.07 -8.44
C SER A 236 -5.63 5.00 -8.83
N TYR A 237 -5.19 3.88 -9.40
CA TYR A 237 -3.84 3.70 -9.93
C TYR A 237 -3.55 4.62 -11.12
N GLN A 238 -4.48 4.75 -12.07
CA GLN A 238 -4.34 5.69 -13.20
C GLN A 238 -4.21 7.14 -12.71
N LYS A 239 -5.00 7.53 -11.70
CA LYS A 239 -4.88 8.85 -11.06
C LYS A 239 -3.51 9.02 -10.38
N LEU A 240 -2.97 7.98 -9.76
CA LEU A 240 -1.64 8.01 -9.14
C LEU A 240 -0.54 8.18 -10.20
N CYS A 241 -0.63 7.48 -11.32
CA CYS A 241 0.31 7.65 -12.43
C CYS A 241 0.27 9.08 -12.95
N ASN A 242 -0.93 9.61 -13.24
CA ASN A 242 -1.11 10.98 -13.68
C ASN A 242 -0.58 12.00 -12.65
N TYR A 243 -0.73 11.73 -11.35
CA TYR A 243 -0.21 12.58 -10.28
C TYR A 243 1.33 12.72 -10.32
N PHE A 244 2.04 11.67 -10.75
CA PHE A 244 3.48 11.68 -10.99
C PHE A 244 3.86 11.88 -12.47
N ALA A 245 2.93 12.25 -13.35
CA ALA A 245 3.18 12.35 -14.79
C ALA A 245 3.80 11.07 -15.41
N GLU A 246 3.43 9.91 -14.87
CA GLU A 246 3.79 8.57 -15.37
C GLU A 246 2.71 8.05 -16.32
N ASP A 247 3.10 7.15 -17.22
CA ASP A 247 2.17 6.41 -18.06
C ASP A 247 1.65 5.15 -17.33
N PRO A 248 0.32 5.01 -17.10
CA PRO A 248 -0.25 3.85 -16.41
C PRO A 248 0.05 2.50 -17.06
N PHE A 249 0.36 2.46 -18.37
CA PHE A 249 0.58 1.22 -19.10
C PHE A 249 2.02 0.72 -19.03
N SER A 250 2.99 1.60 -18.76
CA SER A 250 4.42 1.27 -18.67
C SER A 250 4.97 1.37 -17.25
N CYS A 251 4.33 2.15 -16.37
CA CYS A 251 4.74 2.28 -14.99
C CYS A 251 4.29 1.07 -14.15
N LYS A 252 5.10 0.73 -13.13
CA LYS A 252 4.74 -0.27 -12.10
C LYS A 252 4.31 0.44 -10.83
N ALA A 253 3.28 -0.08 -10.17
CA ALA A 253 2.79 0.49 -8.91
C ALA A 253 3.87 0.44 -7.82
N SER A 254 4.61 -0.68 -7.74
CA SER A 254 5.73 -0.87 -6.82
C SER A 254 6.78 0.25 -6.94
N SER A 255 7.19 0.58 -8.16
CA SER A 255 8.18 1.61 -8.45
C SER A 255 7.77 2.97 -7.87
N ILE A 256 6.50 3.36 -8.08
CA ILE A 256 5.97 4.61 -7.52
C ILE A 256 6.05 4.57 -5.98
N PHE A 257 5.60 3.48 -5.36
CA PHE A 257 5.59 3.36 -3.91
C PHE A 257 7.01 3.36 -3.31
N GLU A 258 7.97 2.66 -3.92
CA GLU A 258 9.37 2.64 -3.51
C GLU A 258 10.01 4.03 -3.57
N VAL A 259 9.73 4.77 -4.64
CA VAL A 259 10.20 6.16 -4.78
C VAL A 259 9.57 7.05 -3.71
N VAL A 260 8.27 6.92 -3.43
CA VAL A 260 7.59 7.69 -2.37
C VAL A 260 8.15 7.35 -0.98
N ILE A 261 8.47 6.09 -0.69
CA ILE A 261 9.11 5.66 0.56
C ILE A 261 10.50 6.28 0.70
N SER A 262 11.29 6.24 -0.38
CA SER A 262 12.63 6.82 -0.44
C SER A 262 12.59 8.34 -0.27
N PHE A 263 11.66 8.99 -0.95
CA PHE A 263 11.42 10.43 -0.86
C PHE A 263 10.99 10.83 0.55
N THR A 264 10.09 10.07 1.17
CA THR A 264 9.68 10.26 2.57
C THR A 264 10.88 10.23 3.52
N SER A 265 11.77 9.26 3.33
CA SER A 265 13.00 9.14 4.13
C SER A 265 13.96 10.32 3.91
N LEU A 266 14.02 10.84 2.68
CA LEU A 266 14.78 12.05 2.36
C LEU A 266 14.22 13.28 3.10
N VAL A 267 12.90 13.48 3.06
CA VAL A 267 12.26 14.61 3.76
C VAL A 267 12.44 14.51 5.28
N LYS A 268 12.27 13.32 5.88
CA LYS A 268 12.53 13.10 7.31
C LYS A 268 13.94 13.51 7.72
N ARG A 269 14.96 13.09 6.95
CA ARG A 269 16.37 13.46 7.20
C ARG A 269 16.60 14.97 7.08
N SER A 270 15.98 15.59 6.08
CA SER A 270 16.07 17.03 5.86
C SER A 270 15.45 17.82 7.03
N LYS A 271 14.24 17.45 7.44
CA LYS A 271 13.56 18.01 8.64
C LYS A 271 14.44 17.90 9.88
N ALA A 272 14.93 16.71 10.19
CA ALA A 272 15.75 16.48 11.38
C ALA A 272 17.04 17.32 11.37
N THR A 273 17.66 17.48 10.19
CA THR A 273 18.84 18.32 10.02
C THR A 273 18.53 19.80 10.26
N TRP A 274 17.41 20.29 9.73
CA TRP A 274 16.96 21.65 9.97
C TRP A 274 16.65 21.91 11.45
N GLU A 275 15.95 21.00 12.12
CA GLU A 275 15.62 21.13 13.54
C GLU A 275 16.86 21.20 14.43
N ARG A 276 17.86 20.34 14.16
CA ARG A 276 19.16 20.39 14.86
C ARG A 276 19.86 21.73 14.66
N LYS A 277 19.95 22.22 13.42
CA LYS A 277 20.56 23.51 13.09
C LYS A 277 19.82 24.68 13.75
N SER A 278 18.48 24.67 13.72
CA SER A 278 17.62 25.69 14.32
C SER A 278 17.75 25.75 15.84
N LYS A 279 17.76 24.60 16.52
CA LYS A 279 18.00 24.52 17.97
C LYS A 279 19.40 25.02 18.35
N ALA A 280 20.43 24.63 17.61
CA ALA A 280 21.80 25.07 17.85
C ALA A 280 21.96 26.59 17.67
N ALA A 281 21.35 27.17 16.63
CA ALA A 281 21.35 28.62 16.39
C ALA A 281 20.68 29.38 17.56
N LYS A 282 19.48 28.95 17.98
CA LYS A 282 18.78 29.55 19.13
C LYS A 282 19.58 29.47 20.43
N ARG A 283 20.30 28.36 20.67
CA ARG A 283 21.17 28.20 21.83
C ARG A 283 22.36 29.17 21.77
N LYS A 284 22.97 29.32 20.59
CA LYS A 284 24.10 30.25 20.37
C LYS A 284 23.66 31.70 20.56
N ASP A 285 22.48 32.08 20.07
CA ASP A 285 21.95 33.43 20.25
C ASP A 285 21.62 33.73 21.71
N ARG A 286 20.98 32.79 22.43
CA ARG A 286 20.76 32.92 23.89
C ARG A 286 22.06 33.12 24.67
N LEU A 287 23.12 32.37 24.34
CA LEU A 287 24.44 32.52 24.95
C LEU A 287 25.07 33.89 24.65
N LYS A 288 24.93 34.39 23.41
CA LYS A 288 25.42 35.72 23.04
C LYS A 288 24.67 36.83 23.78
N THR A 289 23.33 36.79 23.79
CA THR A 289 22.50 37.78 24.49
C THR A 289 22.79 37.78 26.00
N SER A 290 22.95 36.60 26.62
CA SER A 290 23.32 36.50 28.04
C SER A 290 24.70 37.10 28.34
N LYS A 291 25.71 36.83 27.50
CA LYS A 291 27.05 37.47 27.62
C LYS A 291 26.99 38.98 27.43
N GLN A 292 26.19 39.47 26.49
CA GLN A 292 26.05 40.90 26.22
C GLN A 292 25.38 41.63 27.40
N ILE A 293 24.31 41.07 27.98
CA ILE A 293 23.66 41.61 29.19
C ILE A 293 24.65 41.63 30.36
N SER A 294 25.45 40.58 30.56
CA SER A 294 26.45 40.54 31.64
C SER A 294 27.56 41.59 31.49
N HIS A 295 27.98 41.93 30.26
CA HIS A 295 28.97 42.99 30.03
C HIS A 295 28.39 44.40 30.22
N THR A 296 27.11 44.62 29.92
CA THR A 296 26.44 45.92 30.13
C THR A 296 26.21 46.20 31.61
N SER A 297 25.87 45.19 32.41
CA SER A 297 25.66 45.33 33.87
C SER A 297 26.95 45.56 34.67
N VAL A 298 28.13 45.23 34.13
CA VAL A 298 29.43 45.50 34.80
C VAL A 298 29.89 46.95 34.58
N LYS A 299 29.44 47.63 33.52
CA LYS A 299 29.81 49.03 33.22
C LYS A 299 28.99 50.09 33.97
N THR A 300 27.90 49.72 34.65
CA THR A 300 27.01 50.65 35.38
C THR A 300 27.17 50.66 36.91
N LYS A 301 28.25 50.10 37.47
CA LYS A 301 28.58 50.30 38.90
C LYS A 301 29.15 51.70 39.16
N VAL A 302 28.28 52.66 39.48
CA VAL A 302 28.61 53.94 40.12
C VAL A 302 29.01 53.69 41.59
N PRO A 303 29.98 54.40 42.20
CA PRO A 303 30.38 54.16 43.58
C PRO A 303 29.30 54.69 44.54
N ALA A 304 28.83 53.84 45.44
CA ALA A 304 27.95 54.25 46.54
C ALA A 304 28.75 55.03 47.58
N LYS A 305 28.46 56.33 47.74
CA LYS A 305 28.81 57.08 48.96
C LYS A 305 27.67 56.94 49.96
N GLU A 306 28.07 56.56 51.17
CA GLU A 306 27.27 56.50 52.40
C GLU A 306 26.50 57.80 52.65
N ILE A 307 25.29 57.68 53.19
CA ILE A 307 24.71 58.51 54.26
C ILE A 307 23.54 57.70 54.85
N MET A 308 23.68 57.24 56.10
CA MET A 308 22.54 57.05 57.00
C MET A 308 22.21 58.41 57.64
N PRO A 309 20.94 58.66 58.02
CA PRO A 309 20.63 58.45 59.44
C PRO A 309 19.20 57.98 59.77
N SER A 310 19.17 57.22 60.88
CA SER A 310 18.26 57.27 62.02
C SER A 310 16.72 57.21 61.89
N ARG A 311 16.22 56.25 62.66
CA ARG A 311 14.87 55.85 63.07
C ARG A 311 14.11 56.91 63.88
N ARG A 312 12.78 57.01 63.66
CA ARG A 312 11.67 57.35 64.60
C ARG A 312 10.34 57.01 63.87
N GLU A 313 9.70 55.87 64.15
CA GLU A 313 8.63 55.62 65.14
C GLU A 313 7.22 56.16 64.77
N ILE A 314 6.25 55.23 64.83
CA ILE A 314 4.79 55.36 65.09
C ILE A 314 3.87 55.75 63.91
N SER A 315 3.04 54.81 63.42
CA SER A 315 1.63 54.67 63.84
C SER A 315 0.89 53.62 63.02
N GLN A 316 0.06 52.84 63.72
CA GLN A 316 -0.93 51.92 63.19
C GLN A 316 -2.13 52.65 62.62
N ASP A 317 -2.71 52.08 61.56
CA ASP A 317 -4.13 52.00 61.19
C ASP A 317 -4.16 51.63 59.70
N LYS A 318 -5.07 50.85 59.11
CA LYS A 318 -6.12 49.91 59.51
C LYS A 318 -6.75 49.49 58.16
N VAL A 319 -7.33 48.28 58.08
CA VAL A 319 -8.56 47.97 57.29
C VAL A 319 -8.40 47.99 55.74
N LEU A 320 -8.93 47.08 54.92
CA LEU A 320 -9.58 45.77 54.95
C LEU A 320 -9.92 45.49 53.45
N ILE A 321 -10.11 44.22 53.08
CA ILE A 321 -11.08 43.74 52.04
C ILE A 321 -10.73 44.09 50.57
N SER A 322 -10.90 43.24 49.55
CA SER A 322 -11.43 41.89 49.41
C SER A 322 -11.00 41.31 48.07
N ILE A 323 -10.86 39.99 48.09
CA ILE A 323 -11.06 38.99 47.05
C ILE A 323 -12.09 39.41 45.99
N ARG A 324 -11.79 39.15 44.71
CA ARG A 324 -12.72 38.44 43.81
C ARG A 324 -12.02 37.82 42.61
N SER A 325 -12.60 36.70 42.25
CA SER A 325 -12.20 35.60 41.38
C SER A 325 -11.92 35.95 39.92
#